data_AF-A0A4D6LD81-F1
#
_entry.id   AF-A0A4D6LD81-F1
#
_cell.length_a   1.000
_cell.length_b   1.000
_cell.length_c   1.000
_cell.angle_alpha   90.00
_cell.angle_beta   90.00
_cell.angle_gamma   90.00
#
_symmetry.space_group_name_H-M   'P 1'
#
loop_
_entity.id
_entity.type
_entity.pdbx_description
1 polymer ?
#
loop_
_entity_poly.entity_id
_entity_poly.type
_entity_poly.pdbx_seq_one_letter_code
_entity_poly.pdbx_strand_id
1 'polypeptide(L)' 'MFYSRVLETQEEDSEEYGSPIVLASAIVDVIKSRTEALLKKTKAAVSPKPIVMRAEYAHCPNLTIIDTPGFALKVVE' A
#
# COMPACT_ATOMS: atom_id res chain seq x y z
N MET A 1 21.10 -13.55 -15.52
CA MET A 1 21.00 -12.08 -15.49
C MET A 1 19.81 -11.78 -14.60
N PHE A 2 20.04 -11.72 -13.28
CA PHE A 2 19.03 -11.44 -12.27
C PHE A 2 19.04 -9.95 -11.96
N TYR A 3 17.88 -9.43 -11.57
CA TYR A 3 17.53 -8.02 -11.31
C TYR A 3 17.21 -7.19 -12.55
N SER A 4 15.93 -7.20 -12.92
CA SER A 4 15.35 -6.02 -13.56
C SER A 4 13.90 -5.83 -13.10
N ARG A 5 13.68 -4.68 -12.45
CA ARG A 5 12.39 -3.99 -12.25
C ARG A 5 11.57 -4.31 -10.99
N VAL A 6 12.20 -4.16 -9.83
CA VAL A 6 11.51 -3.62 -8.63
C VAL A 6 11.77 -2.11 -8.61
N LEU A 7 11.24 -1.31 -9.53
CA LEU A 7 11.44 0.14 -9.48
C LEU A 7 10.30 0.85 -10.22
N GLU A 8 9.22 1.07 -9.50
CA GLU A 8 8.61 2.39 -9.39
C GLU A 8 7.79 2.36 -8.12
N THR A 9 8.51 2.52 -6.99
CA THR A 9 7.88 3.04 -5.78
C THR A 9 7.26 4.36 -6.18
N GLN A 10 5.93 4.39 -6.29
CA GLN A 10 5.25 5.64 -6.57
C GLN A 10 5.65 6.66 -5.52
N GLU A 11 5.97 7.87 -5.99
CA GLU A 11 6.18 9.00 -5.11
C GLU A 11 4.95 9.14 -4.21
N GLU A 12 5.18 9.40 -2.93
CA GLU A 12 4.12 9.41 -1.92
C GLU A 12 2.96 10.34 -2.29
N ASP A 13 3.16 11.33 -3.16
CA ASP A 13 2.17 12.34 -3.56
C ASP A 13 1.60 12.14 -4.99
N SER A 14 1.91 11.04 -5.67
CA SER A 14 1.34 10.75 -7.01
C SER A 14 -0.06 10.16 -6.91
N GLU A 15 -1.01 10.72 -7.67
CA GLU A 15 -2.39 10.23 -7.81
C GLU A 15 -2.53 9.13 -8.87
N GLU A 16 -1.48 8.86 -9.65
CA GLU A 16 -1.51 7.84 -10.71
C GLU A 16 -1.42 6.42 -10.12
N TYR A 17 -1.90 5.39 -10.82
CA TYR A 17 -1.66 4.00 -10.38
C TYR A 17 -0.27 3.56 -10.86
N GLY A 18 0.58 3.11 -9.95
CA GLY A 18 1.91 2.59 -10.29
C GLY A 18 1.85 1.32 -11.13
N SER A 19 3.03 0.83 -11.55
CA SER A 19 3.14 -0.43 -12.30
C SER A 19 2.43 -1.60 -11.58
N PRO A 20 1.72 -2.49 -12.29
CA PRO A 20 0.99 -3.58 -11.67
C PRO A 20 1.91 -4.55 -10.90
N ILE A 21 1.51 -4.92 -9.68
CA ILE A 21 2.18 -5.96 -8.90
C ILE A 21 1.55 -7.32 -9.22
N VAL A 22 2.39 -8.28 -9.63
CA VAL A 22 1.96 -9.64 -10.01
C VAL A 22 2.28 -10.70 -8.95
N LEU A 23 3.20 -10.42 -8.03
CA LEU A 23 3.59 -11.33 -6.96
C LEU A 23 2.92 -10.93 -5.65
N ALA A 24 2.16 -11.86 -5.05
CA ALA A 24 1.46 -11.63 -3.79
C ALA A 24 2.41 -11.28 -2.62
N SER A 25 3.60 -11.87 -2.58
CA SER A 25 4.61 -11.55 -1.55
C SER A 25 5.07 -10.09 -1.63
N ALA A 26 5.24 -9.55 -2.85
CA ALA A 26 5.65 -8.17 -3.05
C ALA A 26 4.60 -7.16 -2.56
N ILE A 27 3.31 -7.52 -2.61
CA ILE A 27 2.22 -6.68 -2.07
C ILE A 27 2.41 -6.45 -0.56
N VAL A 28 2.69 -7.52 0.18
CA VAL A 28 2.88 -7.45 1.64
C VAL A 28 4.05 -6.55 2.00
N ASP A 29 5.17 -6.70 1.30
CA ASP A 29 6.38 -5.91 1.54
C ASP A 29 6.18 -4.42 1.19
N VAL A 30 5.49 -4.13 0.08
CA VAL A 30 5.16 -2.75 -0.32
C VAL A 30 4.23 -2.08 0.69
N ILE A 31 3.15 -2.75 1.11
CA ILE A 31 2.22 -2.19 2.11
C ILE A 31 2.97 -1.90 3.41
N LYS A 32 3.71 -2.89 3.95
CA LYS A 32 4.46 -2.72 5.20
C LYS A 32 5.46 -1.57 5.12
N SER A 33 6.32 -1.55 4.10
CA SER A 33 7.37 -0.53 3.97
C SER A 33 6.78 0.88 3.84
N ARG A 34 5.71 1.07 3.06
CA ARG A 34 5.06 2.38 2.90
C ARG A 34 4.36 2.82 4.19
N THR A 35 3.67 1.91 4.88
CA THR A 35 3.04 2.21 6.17
C THR A 35 4.10 2.62 7.21
N GLU A 36 5.17 1.84 7.36
CA GLU A 36 6.24 2.11 8.32
C GLU A 36 6.96 3.43 8.03
N ALA A 37 7.30 3.71 6.77
CA ALA A 37 7.95 4.95 6.36
C ALA A 37 7.09 6.17 6.69
N LEU A 38 5.80 6.14 6.35
CA LEU A 38 4.89 7.25 6.57
C LEU A 38 4.62 7.49 8.06
N LEU A 39 4.28 6.43 8.82
CA LEU A 39 3.97 6.56 10.24
C LEU A 39 5.19 7.01 11.06
N LYS A 40 6.40 6.55 10.69
CA LYS A 40 7.64 7.02 11.31
C LYS A 40 7.89 8.50 11.03
N LYS A 41 7.62 8.96 9.80
CA LYS A 41 7.77 10.35 9.37
C LYS A 41 6.77 11.28 10.07
N THR A 42 5.50 10.88 10.17
CA THR A 42 4.45 11.71 10.76
C THR A 42 4.30 11.56 12.27
N LYS A 43 4.97 10.56 12.87
CA LYS A 43 4.83 10.18 14.29
C LYS A 43 3.37 9.89 14.67
N ALA A 44 2.62 9.27 13.77
CA ALA A 44 1.22 8.91 13.97
C ALA A 44 1.05 7.40 14.11
N ALA A 45 -0.03 6.96 14.77
CA ALA A 45 -0.40 5.55 14.84
C ALA A 45 -1.19 5.08 13.60
N VAL A 46 -1.90 6.00 12.95
CA VAL A 46 -2.66 5.78 11.71
C VAL A 46 -2.53 7.01 10.82
N SER A 47 -2.71 6.84 9.51
CA SER A 47 -2.74 7.93 8.53
C SER A 47 -3.99 7.82 7.67
N PRO A 48 -4.68 8.94 7.36
CA PRO A 48 -5.77 8.95 6.40
C PRO A 48 -5.27 8.89 4.94
N LYS A 49 -3.95 9.04 4.71
CA LYS A 49 -3.35 9.00 3.37
C LYS A 49 -3.39 7.56 2.82
N PRO A 50 -4.10 7.29 1.72
CA PRO A 50 -4.25 5.94 1.19
C PRO A 50 -2.96 5.41 0.56
N ILE A 51 -2.80 4.10 0.57
CA ILE A 51 -1.81 3.39 -0.26
C ILE A 51 -2.55 2.94 -1.53
N VAL A 52 -2.33 3.67 -2.63
CA VAL A 52 -2.85 3.28 -3.94
C VAL A 52 -1.92 2.24 -4.57
N MET A 53 -2.50 1.15 -5.07
CA MET A 53 -1.80 0.02 -5.67
C MET A 53 -2.66 -0.63 -6.75
N ARG A 54 -2.03 -1.15 -7.80
CA ARG A 54 -2.65 -2.01 -8.82
C ARG A 54 -2.05 -3.40 -8.74
N ALA A 55 -2.89 -4.43 -8.71
CA ALA A 55 -2.46 -5.82 -8.76
C ALA A 55 -3.13 -6.52 -9.94
N GLU A 56 -2.40 -7.40 -10.62
CA GLU A 56 -2.88 -8.12 -11.80
C GLU A 56 -2.68 -9.63 -11.62
N TYR A 57 -3.77 -10.38 -11.78
CA TYR A 57 -3.79 -11.83 -11.68
C TYR A 57 -4.68 -12.40 -12.79
N ALA A 58 -4.24 -13.49 -13.41
CA ALA A 58 -4.89 -14.06 -14.60
C ALA A 58 -6.37 -14.47 -14.40
N HIS A 59 -6.80 -14.71 -13.16
CA HIS A 59 -8.15 -15.18 -12.82
C HIS A 59 -8.87 -14.30 -11.78
N CYS A 60 -8.51 -13.02 -11.70
CA CYS A 60 -9.18 -12.07 -10.83
C CYS A 60 -10.10 -11.15 -11.65
N PRO A 61 -11.36 -10.93 -11.26
CA PRO A 61 -12.19 -9.91 -11.89
C PRO A 61 -11.60 -8.51 -11.66
N ASN A 62 -11.97 -7.56 -12.53
CA ASN A 62 -11.63 -6.16 -12.33
C ASN A 62 -12.39 -5.61 -11.12
N LEU A 63 -11.70 -5.51 -9.99
CA LEU A 63 -12.26 -5.07 -8.71
C LEU A 63 -11.46 -3.90 -8.14
N THR A 64 -12.15 -3.09 -7.34
CA THR A 64 -11.53 -2.11 -6.45
C THR A 64 -11.87 -2.51 -5.02
N ILE A 65 -10.83 -2.77 -4.22
CA ILE A 65 -10.97 -3.15 -2.80
C ILE A 65 -10.35 -2.03 -1.98
N ILE A 66 -11.06 -1.59 -0.95
CA ILE A 66 -10.60 -0.57 0.00
C ILE A 66 -10.47 -1.25 1.36
N ASP A 67 -9.24 -1.38 1.83
CA ASP A 67 -8.95 -1.76 3.21
C ASP A 67 -8.78 -0.50 4.06
N THR A 68 -9.47 -0.43 5.19
CA THR A 68 -9.51 0.75 6.05
C THR A 68 -9.00 0.40 7.44
N PRO A 69 -8.24 1.29 8.11
CA PRO A 69 -7.86 1.08 9.50
C PRO A 69 -9.08 0.77 10.38
N GLY A 70 -8.93 -0.17 11.32
CA GLY A 70 -9.97 -0.46 12.29
C GLY A 70 -10.26 0.73 13.21
N PHE A 71 -11.51 0.86 13.65
CA PHE A 71 -11.88 1.89 14.62
C PHE A 71 -11.21 1.63 15.97
N ALA A 72 -10.40 2.58 16.44
CA ALA A 72 -9.91 2.56 17.81
C ALA A 72 -11.03 3.06 18.74
N LEU A 73 -11.65 2.15 19.50
CA LEU A 73 -12.55 2.53 20.58
C LEU A 73 -11.71 3.19 21.69
N LYS A 74 -11.87 4.51 21.86
CA LYS A 74 -11.42 5.16 23.09
C LYS A 74 -12.46 4.86 24.16
N VAL A 75 -12.05 4.16 25.22
CA VAL A 75 -12.84 4.12 26.45
C VAL A 75 -12.87 5.54 26.97
N VAL A 76 -14.07 6.13 27.05
CA VAL A 76 -14.28 7.42 27.70
C VAL A 76 -14.39 7.13 29.19
N GLU A 77 -13.40 7.57 29.97
CA GLU A 77 -13.49 7.61 31.44
C GLU A 77 -14.46 8.70 31.90
#